data_AF-A0A3M1JCN3-F1
#
_entry.id   AF-A0A3M1JCN3-F1
#
_cell.length_a   1.000
_cell.length_b   1.000
_cell.length_c   1.000
_cell.angle_alpha   90.00
_cell.angle_beta   90.00
_cell.angle_gamma   90.00
#
_symmetry.space_group_name_H-M   'P 1'
#
loop_
_entity.id
_entity.type
_entity.pdbx_description
1 polymer ?
#
loop_
_entity_poly.entity_id
_entity_poly.type
_entity_poly.pdbx_seq_one_letter_code
_entity_poly.pdbx_strand_id
1 'polypeptide(L)' 'AEIGLVPGAPFELVNRAPFNGPLRLKLGRREQVIGNELAAALWVACPENPLAAK' A
#
# COMPACT_ATOMS: atom_id res chain seq x y z
N ALA A 1 1.65 12.69 -9.97
CA ALA A 1 0.87 11.70 -9.22
C ALA A 1 0.58 12.27 -7.83
N GLU A 2 -0.67 12.64 -7.56
CA GLU A 2 -1.06 13.51 -6.44
C GLU A 2 -1.10 12.80 -5.07
N ILE A 3 -0.99 11.48 -5.07
CA ILE A 3 -1.26 10.59 -3.91
C ILE A 3 0.00 10.14 -3.15
N GLY A 4 1.19 10.43 -3.67
CA GLY A 4 2.47 10.09 -3.01
C GLY A 4 2.87 8.61 -3.04
N LEU A 5 2.06 7.73 -3.64
CA LEU A 5 2.43 6.33 -3.91
C LEU A 5 3.34 6.27 -5.15
N VAL A 6 4.64 6.28 -4.90
CA VAL A 6 5.70 6.14 -5.91
C VAL A 6 6.68 5.05 -5.46
N PRO A 7 7.46 4.44 -6.37
CA PRO A 7 8.47 3.47 -5.99
C PRO A 7 9.41 3.98 -4.89
N GLY A 8 9.66 3.16 -3.88
CA GLY A 8 10.49 3.50 -2.72
C GLY A 8 9.79 4.33 -1.63
N ALA A 9 8.55 4.78 -1.85
CA ALA A 9 7.79 5.47 -0.81
C ALA A 9 7.35 4.49 0.29
N PRO A 10 7.75 4.69 1.56
CA PRO A 10 7.29 3.86 2.66
C PRO A 10 5.84 4.20 3.02
N PHE A 11 5.08 3.18 3.42
CA PHE A 11 3.74 3.33 3.95
C PHE A 11 3.43 2.21 4.94
N GLU A 12 2.42 2.41 5.78
CA GLU A 12 1.87 1.38 6.66
C GLU A 12 0.50 0.94 6.13
N LEU A 13 0.25 -0.37 6.11
CA LEU A 13 -1.09 -0.90 5.87
C LEU A 13 -1.88 -0.83 7.17
N VAL A 14 -2.90 0.04 7.22
CA VAL A 14 -3.71 0.25 8.42
C VAL A 14 -4.87 -0.75 8.48
N ASN A 15 -5.57 -0.96 7.37
CA ASN A 15 -6.73 -1.85 7.30
C ASN A 15 -6.98 -2.35 5.87
N ARG A 16 -7.63 -3.50 5.75
CA ARG A 16 -8.20 -4.06 4.51
C ARG A 16 -9.70 -4.29 4.73
N ALA A 17 -10.54 -3.62 3.96
CA ALA A 17 -11.98 -3.88 4.01
C ALA A 17 -12.31 -5.29 3.48
N PRO A 18 -13.39 -5.94 3.98
CA PRO A 18 -13.77 -7.28 3.54
C PRO A 18 -14.24 -7.31 2.07
N PHE A 19 -14.38 -8.53 1.51
CA PHE A 19 -14.93 -8.77 0.16
C PHE A 19 -14.17 -8.08 -0.98
N ASN A 20 -12.83 -8.16 -0.97
CA ASN A 20 -11.97 -7.42 -1.91
C ASN A 20 -12.21 -5.89 -1.86
N GLY A 21 -12.57 -5.39 -0.68
CA GLY A 21 -12.75 -3.97 -0.43
C GLY A 21 -11.43 -3.20 -0.47
N PRO A 22 -11.50 -1.87 -0.39
CA PRO A 22 -10.33 -1.03 -0.47
C PRO A 22 -9.38 -1.21 0.72
N LEU A 23 -8.13 -0.83 0.51
CA LEU A 23 -7.09 -0.82 1.52
C LEU A 23 -6.90 0.61 2.03
N ARG A 24 -6.68 0.74 3.33
CA ARG A 24 -6.32 2.00 3.97
C ARG A 24 -4.83 1.97 4.28
N LEU A 25 -4.09 2.88 3.67
CA LEU A 25 -2.66 3.07 3.85
C LEU A 25 -2.42 4.35 4.64
N LYS A 26 -1.32 4.39 5.39
CA LYS A 26 -0.82 5.61 6.03
C LYS A 26 0.52 5.98 5.39
N LEU A 27 0.56 7.15 4.76
CA LEU A 27 1.75 7.75 4.16
C LEU A 27 2.19 8.92 5.05
N GLY A 28 3.16 8.67 5.93
CA GLY A 28 3.61 9.65 6.92
C GLY A 28 2.48 10.08 7.84
N ARG A 29 1.97 11.31 7.67
CA ARG A 29 0.88 11.89 8.49
C ARG A 29 -0.50 11.81 7.83
N ARG A 30 -0.60 11.28 6.61
CA ARG A 30 -1.84 11.23 5.84
C ARG A 30 -2.31 9.79 5.70
N GLU A 31 -3.61 9.59 5.75
CA GLU A 31 -4.22 8.33 5.31
C GLU A 31 -4.68 8.45 3.87
N GLN A 32 -4.52 7.36 3.13
CA GLN A 32 -4.99 7.20 1.77
C GLN A 32 -5.75 5.89 1.64
N VAL A 33 -6.91 5.95 1.01
CA VAL A 33 -7.67 4.76 0.63
C VAL A 33 -7.37 4.44 -0.82
N ILE A 34 -6.99 3.19 -1.12
CA ILE A 34 -6.80 2.69 -2.48
C ILE A 34 -7.73 1.51 -2.75
N GLY A 35 -8.21 1.39 -3.98
CA GLY A 35 -8.99 0.23 -4.41
C GLY A 35 -8.15 -1.04 -4.47
N ASN A 36 -8.82 -2.19 -4.40
CA ASN A 36 -8.17 -3.51 -4.47
C ASN A 36 -7.39 -3.72 -5.78
N GLU A 37 -7.92 -3.25 -6.91
CA GLU A 37 -7.23 -3.35 -8.22
C GLU A 37 -5.89 -2.61 -8.24
N LEU A 38 -5.84 -1.39 -7.70
CA LEU A 38 -4.59 -0.65 -7.58
C LEU A 38 -3.65 -1.37 -6.62
N ALA A 39 -4.14 -1.82 -5.46
CA ALA A 39 -3.33 -2.54 -4.49
C ALA A 39 -2.69 -3.81 -5.07
N ALA A 40 -3.42 -4.56 -5.90
CA ALA A 40 -2.93 -5.76 -6.57
C ALA A 40 -1.87 -5.47 -7.65
N ALA A 41 -1.87 -4.26 -8.21
CA ALA A 41 -0.89 -3.82 -9.20
C ALA A 41 0.39 -3.23 -8.59
N LEU A 42 0.44 -3.00 -7.28
CA LEU A 42 1.61 -2.43 -6.61
C LEU A 42 2.63 -3.51 -6.24
N TRP A 43 3.88 -3.29 -6.66
CA TRP A 43 5.02 -4.07 -6.15
C TRP A 43 5.50 -3.48 -4.84
N VAL A 44 5.52 -4.29 -3.78
CA VAL A 44 5.87 -3.85 -2.42
C VAL A 44 6.85 -4.83 -1.80
N ALA A 45 7.80 -4.31 -1.02
CA ALA A 45 8.73 -5.12 -0.23
C ALA A 45 8.51 -4.85 1.25
N CYS A 46 8.39 -5.90 2.05
CA CYS A 46 8.34 -5.76 3.49
C CYS A 46 9.77 -5.57 4.00
N PRO A 47 10.08 -4.51 4.76
CA PRO A 47 11.44 -4.28 5.26
C PRO A 47 11.96 -5.44 6.14
N GLU A 48 11.05 -6.21 6.74
CA GLU A 48 11.37 -7.38 7.58
C GLU A 48 11.63 -8.65 6.76
N ASN A 49 11.24 -8.67 5.48
CA ASN A 49 11.51 -9.74 4.55
C ASN A 49 11.67 -9.19 3.12
N PRO A 50 12.87 -8.69 2.76
CA PRO A 50 13.13 -8.12 1.45
C PRO A 50 13.10 -9.14 0.30
N LEU A 51 13.06 -10.45 0.60
CA LEU A 51 12.99 -11.52 -0.40
C LEU A 51 11.55 -11.86 -0.83
N ALA A 52 10.53 -11.39 -0.12
CA ALA A 52 9.12 -11.61 -0.48
C ALA A 52 8.68 -10.85 -1.75
N ALA A 53 9.50 -9.89 -2.21
CA ALA A 53 9.25 -9.07 -3.38
C ALA A 53 10.06 -9.57 -4.58
N LYS A 54 9.99 -10.87 -4.91
CA LYS A 54 10.59 -11.48 -6.09
C LYS A 54 9.55 -12.23 -6.92
#